data_AF-X5RZE0-F1
#
_entry.id   AF-X5RZE0-F1
#
_cell.length_a   1.000
_cell.length_b   1.000
_cell.length_c   1.000
_cell.angle_alpha   90.00
_cell.angle_beta   90.00
_cell.angle_gamma   90.00
#
_symmetry.space_group_name_H-M   'P 1'
#
loop_
_entity.id
_entity.type
_entity.pdbx_description
1 polymer ?
#
loop_
_entity_poly.entity_id
_entity_poly.type
_entity_poly.pdbx_seq_one_letter_code
_entity_poly.pdbx_strand_id
1 'polypeptide(L)'
;MANLKLGKLPDRTPSKITITVGADLSQALNDYAALYRETYGESETVAELIPFMLVGFLEGDRAFAKARKEGLPGAGASEKPSRRSASTLDNA
;
A
#
# COMPACT_ATOMS: atom_id res chain seq x y z
N MET A 1 -27.26 5.72 23.00
CA MET A 1 -26.59 6.43 21.89
C MET A 1 -26.55 5.49 20.69
N ALA A 2 -27.10 5.90 19.54
CA ALA A 2 -27.20 5.03 18.37
C ALA A 2 -25.82 4.85 17.71
N ASN A 3 -25.28 3.64 17.76
CA ASN A 3 -24.08 3.28 16.99
C ASN A 3 -24.47 3.17 15.51
N LEU A 4 -23.88 4.01 14.65
CA LEU A 4 -23.98 3.86 13.20
C LEU A 4 -23.46 2.48 12.81
N LYS A 5 -24.29 1.69 12.11
CA LYS A 5 -23.91 0.38 11.55
C LYS A 5 -22.80 0.49 10.50
N LEU A 6 -22.61 1.68 9.93
CA LEU A 6 -21.50 2.01 9.06
C LEU A 6 -20.43 2.69 9.90
N GLY A 7 -19.34 1.96 10.17
CA GLY A 7 -18.12 2.55 10.72
C GLY A 7 -17.57 3.63 9.80
N LYS A 8 -16.66 4.47 10.31
CA LYS A 8 -16.00 5.52 9.52
C LYS A 8 -15.48 4.92 8.21
N LEU A 9 -15.89 5.51 7.08
CA LEU A 9 -15.39 5.12 5.77
C LEU A 9 -13.86 5.25 5.77
N PRO A 10 -13.14 4.36 5.05
CA PRO A 10 -11.70 4.49 4.92
C PRO A 10 -11.35 5.86 4.36
N ASP A 11 -10.19 6.39 4.76
CA ASP A 11 -9.68 7.62 4.17
C ASP A 11 -9.49 7.38 2.66
N ARG A 12 -10.18 8.17 1.85
CA ARG A 12 -10.14 8.13 0.39
C ARG A 12 -9.42 9.34 -0.18
N THR A 13 -8.72 10.11 0.67
CA THR A 13 -8.03 11.32 0.23
C THR A 13 -6.91 10.93 -0.73
N PRO A 14 -6.97 11.36 -2.01
CA PRO A 14 -5.91 11.07 -2.95
C PRO A 14 -4.62 11.73 -2.49
N SER A 15 -3.55 10.93 -2.37
CA SER A 15 -2.22 11.44 -2.02
C SER A 15 -1.44 11.76 -3.29
N LYS A 16 -1.08 13.04 -3.49
CA LYS A 16 -0.25 13.46 -4.63
C LYS A 16 1.21 13.09 -4.35
N ILE A 17 1.80 12.31 -5.24
CA ILE A 17 3.22 11.95 -5.22
C ILE A 17 3.89 12.57 -6.44
N THR A 18 4.96 13.34 -6.23
CA THR A 18 5.82 13.84 -7.30
C THR A 18 7.09 13.00 -7.35
N ILE A 19 7.40 12.45 -8.52
CA ILE A 19 8.60 11.63 -8.76
C ILE A 19 9.46 12.24 -9.87
N THR A 20 10.77 12.05 -9.78
CA THR A 20 11.69 12.27 -10.89
C THR A 20 12.14 10.92 -11.40
N VAL A 21 12.06 10.69 -12.70
CA VAL A 21 12.47 9.45 -13.36
C VAL A 21 13.65 9.73 -14.29
N GLY A 22 14.52 8.74 -14.48
CA GLY A 22 15.59 8.83 -15.48
C GLY A 22 15.04 8.86 -16.90
N ALA A 23 15.86 9.31 -17.86
CA ALA A 23 15.48 9.43 -19.26
C ALA A 23 14.99 8.09 -19.85
N ASP A 24 15.70 6.99 -19.57
CA ASP A 24 15.36 5.67 -20.10
C ASP A 24 13.97 5.21 -19.64
N LEU A 25 13.65 5.40 -18.35
CA LEU A 25 12.33 5.06 -17.82
C LEU A 25 11.25 5.98 -18.40
N SER A 26 11.53 7.27 -18.58
CA SER A 26 10.59 8.19 -19.22
C SER A 26 10.27 7.76 -20.66
N GLN A 27 11.27 7.31 -21.42
CA GLN A 27 11.06 6.83 -22.79
C GLN A 27 10.22 5.55 -22.79
N ALA A 28 10.57 4.58 -21.95
CA ALA A 28 9.83 3.33 -21.85
C ALA A 28 8.35 3.55 -21.45
N LEU A 29 8.07 4.51 -20.56
CA LEU A 29 6.70 4.86 -20.18
C LEU A 29 5.92 5.48 -21.34
N ASN A 30 6.56 6.34 -22.14
CA ASN A 30 5.94 6.92 -23.33
C ASN A 30 5.64 5.86 -24.40
N ASP A 31 6.56 4.93 -24.62
CA ASP A 31 6.38 3.81 -25.56
C ASP A 31 5.22 2.92 -25.11
N TYR A 32 5.12 2.64 -23.80
CA TYR A 32 4.00 1.89 -23.24
C TYR A 32 2.66 2.61 -23.45
N ALA A 33 2.61 3.94 -23.23
CA ALA A 33 1.39 4.72 -23.46
C ALA A 33 0.97 4.70 -24.94
N ALA A 34 1.93 4.73 -25.88
CA ALA A 34 1.65 4.59 -27.30
C ALA A 34 1.06 3.20 -27.62
N LEU A 35 1.64 2.14 -27.06
CA LEU A 35 1.14 0.77 -27.24
C LEU A 35 -0.25 0.57 -26.61
N TYR A 36 -0.52 1.17 -25.45
CA TYR A 36 -1.83 1.13 -24.81
C TYR A 36 -2.90 1.73 -25.72
N ARG A 37 -2.61 2.89 -26.32
CA ARG A 37 -3.48 3.54 -27.29
C ARG A 37 -3.72 2.69 -28.52
N GLU A 38 -2.68 2.08 -29.07
CA GLU A 38 -2.81 1.19 -30.22
C GLU A 38 -3.67 -0.03 -29.90
N THR A 39 -3.52 -0.59 -28.69
CA THR A 39 -4.23 -1.80 -28.26
C THR A 39 -5.70 -1.55 -27.95
N TYR A 40 -6.03 -0.44 -27.28
CA TYR A 40 -7.37 -0.17 -26.74
C TYR A 40 -8.10 1.00 -27.42
N GLY A 41 -7.42 1.77 -28.29
CA GLY A 41 -7.97 2.98 -28.92
C GLY A 41 -8.07 4.18 -27.98
N GLU A 42 -7.68 4.03 -26.71
CA GLU A 42 -7.80 5.07 -25.68
C GLU A 42 -6.46 5.80 -25.47
N SER A 43 -6.53 7.13 -25.42
CA SER A 43 -5.34 7.98 -25.26
C SER A 43 -5.17 8.43 -23.82
N GLU A 44 -4.65 7.54 -22.98
CA GLU A 44 -4.29 7.85 -21.60
C GLU A 44 -2.87 8.41 -21.50
N THR A 45 -2.65 9.35 -20.59
CA THR A 45 -1.32 9.87 -20.31
C THR A 45 -0.52 8.92 -19.42
N VAL A 46 0.81 9.01 -19.47
CA VAL A 46 1.69 8.26 -18.55
C VAL A 46 1.29 8.49 -17.08
N ALA A 47 0.91 9.71 -16.71
CA ALA A 47 0.51 10.04 -15.35
C ALA A 47 -0.78 9.32 -14.91
N GLU A 48 -1.71 9.08 -15.83
CA GLU A 48 -2.94 8.33 -15.58
C GLU A 48 -2.70 6.83 -15.51
N LEU A 49 -1.74 6.31 -16.30
CA LEU A 49 -1.39 4.89 -16.33
C LEU A 49 -0.56 4.46 -15.11
N ILE A 50 0.34 5.31 -14.60
CA ILE A 50 1.25 4.99 -13.48
C ILE A 50 0.51 4.42 -12.25
N PRO A 51 -0.60 5.03 -11.76
CA PRO A 51 -1.35 4.46 -10.64
C PRO A 51 -1.77 3.01 -10.85
N PHE A 52 -2.26 2.65 -12.04
CA PHE A 52 -2.68 1.28 -12.37
C PHE A 52 -1.48 0.33 -12.50
N MET A 53 -0.38 0.79 -13.10
CA MET A 53 0.86 0.02 -13.16
C MET A 53 1.39 -0.30 -11.76
N LEU A 54 1.36 0.67 -10.83
CA LEU A 54 1.80 0.48 -9.45
C LEU A 54 0.90 -0.49 -8.69
N VAL A 55 -0.42 -0.43 -8.90
CA VAL A 55 -1.35 -1.42 -8.34
C VAL A 55 -0.99 -2.83 -8.84
N GLY A 56 -0.86 -3.01 -10.15
CA GLY A 56 -0.50 -4.30 -10.73
C GLY A 56 0.86 -4.83 -10.23
N PHE A 57 1.86 -3.94 -10.08
CA PHE A 57 3.15 -4.29 -9.51
C PHE A 57 3.04 -4.78 -8.07
N LEU A 58 2.33 -4.03 -7.20
CA LEU A 58 2.17 -4.38 -5.79
C LEU A 58 1.35 -5.65 -5.59
N GLU A 59 0.33 -5.89 -6.42
CA GLU A 59 -0.47 -7.12 -6.40
C GLU A 59 0.32 -8.34 -6.90
N GLY A 60 1.23 -8.14 -7.86
CA GLY A 60 2.10 -9.19 -8.40
C GLY A 60 3.24 -9.60 -7.46
N ASP A 61 3.63 -8.74 -6.51
CA ASP A 61 4.71 -9.02 -5.57
C ASP A 61 4.24 -9.90 -4.39
N ARG A 62 4.48 -11.22 -4.50
CA ARG A 62 4.15 -12.19 -3.46
C ARG A 62 4.90 -11.97 -2.15
N ALA A 63 6.14 -11.49 -2.21
CA ALA A 63 6.94 -11.23 -1.02
C ALA A 63 6.36 -10.04 -0.26
N PHE A 64 5.98 -8.98 -0.98
CA PHE A 64 5.24 -7.85 -0.43
C PHE A 64 3.89 -8.25 0.17
N ALA A 65 3.10 -9.05 -0.55
CA ALA A 65 1.79 -9.53 -0.06
C ALA A 65 1.93 -10.33 1.24
N LYS A 66 2.95 -11.22 1.33
CA LYS A 66 3.27 -11.97 2.54
C LYS A 66 3.66 -11.04 3.70
N ALA A 67 4.58 -10.10 3.47
CA ALA A 67 5.01 -9.13 4.47
C ALA A 67 3.85 -8.27 4.99
N ARG A 68 2.94 -7.86 4.11
CA ARG A 68 1.75 -7.09 4.49
C ARG A 68 0.80 -7.89 5.39
N LYS A 69 0.65 -9.20 5.14
CA LYS A 69 -0.17 -10.11 5.97
C LYS A 69 0.47 -10.41 7.32
N GLU A 70 1.77 -10.63 7.34
CA GLU A 70 2.55 -10.97 8.55
C GLU A 70 2.81 -9.75 9.44
N GLY A 71 2.49 -8.55 8.95
CA GLY A 71 2.80 -7.28 9.57
C GLY A 71 4.12 -6.77 9.00
N LEU A 72 4.06 -5.59 8.36
CA LEU A 72 5.25 -4.96 7.80
C LEU A 72 6.29 -4.78 8.92
N PRO A 73 7.53 -5.23 8.74
CA PRO A 73 8.57 -5.02 9.74
C PRO A 73 8.72 -3.52 9.99
N GLY A 74 8.45 -3.09 11.23
CA GLY A 74 8.54 -1.69 11.66
C GLY A 74 7.22 -0.93 11.77
N ALA A 75 6.07 -1.46 11.31
CA ALA A 75 4.78 -0.79 11.41
C ALA A 75 4.07 -0.98 12.77
N GLY A 76 4.73 -1.58 13.75
CA GLY A 76 4.13 -1.90 15.04
C GLY A 76 5.09 -2.47 16.07
N ALA A 77 6.11 -1.68 16.47
CA ALA A 77 6.59 -1.78 17.84
C ALA A 77 5.58 -1.10 18.76
N SER A 78 4.37 -1.67 18.86
CA SER A 78 3.57 -1.50 20.07
C SER A 78 4.25 -2.35 21.12
N GLU A 79 5.03 -1.70 21.99
CA GLU A 79 5.41 -2.25 23.29
C GLU A 79 4.16 -2.84 23.94
N LYS A 80 4.08 -4.17 23.98
CA LYS A 80 3.29 -4.87 24.99
C LYS A 80 4.24 -5.12 26.16
N PRO A 81 4.11 -4.42 27.30
CA PRO A 81 4.72 -4.89 28.53
C PRO A 81 3.98 -6.18 28.92
N SER A 82 4.64 -7.29 28.60
CA SER A 82 4.61 -8.57 29.30
C SER A 82 3.85 -8.54 30.63
N ARG A 83 2.60 -9.03 30.64
CA ARG A 83 1.98 -9.52 31.88
C ARG A 83 2.78 -10.75 32.32
N ARG A 84 3.76 -10.55 33.21
CA ARG A 84 4.27 -11.65 34.04
C ARG A 84 3.38 -11.76 35.25
N SER A 85 2.49 -12.75 35.17
CA SER A 85 1.92 -13.44 36.31
C SER A 85 3.07 -14.05 37.14
N ALA A 86 3.19 -13.66 38.40
CA ALA A 86 3.83 -14.43 39.48
C ALA A 86 3.32 -13.80 40.79
N SER A 87 2.15 -14.22 41.27
CA SER A 87 1.97 -15.30 42.26
C SER A 87 2.31 -14.85 43.68
N THR A 88 1.24 -14.61 44.42
CA THR A 88 1.09 -14.63 45.88
C THR A 88 2.00 -15.66 46.58
N LEU A 89 2.68 -15.23 47.63
CA LEU A 89 3.17 -15.96 48.81
C LEU A 89 3.45 -14.84 49.84
N ASP A 90 2.54 -14.52 50.76
CA ASP A 90 2.32 -15.21 52.04
C ASP A 90 3.59 -15.76 52.72
N ASN A 91 3.77 -15.32 53.97
CA ASN A 91 4.45 -15.97 55.10
C ASN A 91 5.86 -15.50 55.48
N ALA A 92 5.95 -14.56 56.43
CA ALA A 92 6.54 -14.73 57.78
C ALA A 92 6.48 -13.40 58.56
#